data_AF-R4WNY3-F1
#
_entry.id   AF-R4WNY3-F1
#
_cell.length_a   1.000
_cell.length_b   1.000
_cell.length_c   1.000
_cell.angle_alpha   90.00
_cell.angle_beta   90.00
_cell.angle_gamma   90.00
#
_symmetry.space_group_name_H-M   'P 1'
#
loop_
_entity.id
_entity.type
_entity.pdbx_description
1 polymer ?
#
loop_
_entity_poly.entity_id
_entity_poly.type
_entity_poly.pdbx_seq_one_letter_code
_entity_poly.pdbx_strand_id
1 'polypeptide(L)'
;MHITFAEEAPTYDGDDLAIHFAALVDGEPVVCSISAEALEDHFGAPSPREEDLLDAFAGGIARIRAVCAEALDENGGKPVVLRSGLFRVAGLEPE
;
A
#
# COMPACT_ATOMS: atom_id res chain seq x y z
N MET A 1 -11.39 9.98 9.91
CA MET A 1 -12.14 8.77 9.46
C MET A 1 -11.74 7.57 10.31
N HIS A 2 -12.58 6.55 10.51
CA HIS A 2 -12.12 5.30 11.14
C HIS A 2 -11.58 4.36 10.06
N ILE A 3 -10.25 4.31 9.92
CA ILE A 3 -9.58 3.48 8.92
C ILE A 3 -8.98 2.26 9.59
N THR A 4 -9.38 1.08 9.14
CA THR A 4 -8.73 -0.19 9.47
C THR A 4 -8.36 -0.93 8.18
N PHE A 5 -7.75 -2.10 8.28
CA PHE A 5 -7.33 -2.87 7.12
C PHE A 5 -7.85 -4.29 7.22
N ALA A 6 -8.33 -4.82 6.10
CA ALA A 6 -8.80 -6.19 6.04
C ALA A 6 -7.64 -7.18 6.24
N GLU A 7 -7.97 -8.35 6.75
CA GLU A 7 -7.05 -9.49 6.87
C GLU A 7 -6.98 -10.33 5.58
N GLU A 8 -7.71 -9.92 4.54
CA GLU A 8 -7.64 -10.59 3.24
C GLU A 8 -6.22 -10.50 2.66
N ALA A 9 -5.83 -11.58 1.95
CA ALA A 9 -4.54 -11.64 1.32
C ALA A 9 -4.45 -10.59 0.19
N PRO A 10 -3.33 -9.84 0.09
CA PRO A 10 -3.12 -8.94 -1.02
C PRO A 10 -2.99 -9.72 -2.33
N THR A 11 -3.37 -9.10 -3.45
CA THR A 11 -3.32 -9.72 -4.78
C THR A 11 -2.42 -8.93 -5.71
N TYR A 12 -1.56 -9.63 -6.45
CA TYR A 12 -0.77 -9.01 -7.51
C TYR A 12 -1.62 -8.81 -8.78
N ASP A 13 -1.51 -7.61 -9.35
CA ASP A 13 -2.04 -7.24 -10.65
C ASP A 13 -0.87 -7.06 -11.62
N GLY A 14 -0.73 -7.99 -12.56
CA GLY A 14 0.35 -7.98 -13.55
C GLY A 14 0.17 -6.99 -14.70
N ASP A 15 -1.05 -6.47 -14.91
CA ASP A 15 -1.33 -5.46 -15.92
C ASP A 15 -0.96 -4.05 -15.41
N ASP A 16 -1.25 -3.74 -14.14
CA ASP A 16 -0.88 -2.46 -13.51
C ASP A 16 0.51 -2.49 -12.83
N LEU A 17 1.11 -3.69 -12.69
CA LEU A 17 2.31 -3.93 -11.87
C LEU A 17 2.14 -3.37 -10.46
N ALA A 18 1.12 -3.87 -9.75
CA ALA A 18 0.74 -3.39 -8.43
C ALA A 18 0.30 -4.52 -7.50
N ILE A 19 0.34 -4.25 -6.20
CA ILE A 19 -0.28 -5.09 -5.18
C ILE A 19 -1.56 -4.41 -4.71
N HIS A 20 -2.70 -5.09 -4.82
CA HIS A 20 -4.00 -4.65 -4.32
C HIS A 20 -4.23 -5.19 -2.91
N PHE A 21 -4.84 -4.37 -2.06
CA PHE A 21 -5.22 -4.73 -0.69
C PHE A 21 -6.42 -3.88 -0.25
N ALA A 22 -7.22 -4.41 0.69
CA ALA A 22 -8.40 -3.71 1.17
C ALA A 22 -8.14 -2.94 2.48
N ALA A 23 -8.52 -1.67 2.48
CA ALA A 23 -8.79 -0.90 3.68
C ALA A 23 -10.30 -0.96 4.00
N LEU A 24 -10.65 -0.69 5.25
CA LEU A 24 -12.03 -0.49 5.69
C LEU A 24 -12.16 0.96 6.16
N VAL A 25 -12.95 1.75 5.44
CA VAL A 25 -13.25 3.15 5.75
C VAL A 25 -14.62 3.19 6.40
N ASP A 26 -14.67 3.51 7.69
CA ASP A 26 -15.90 3.50 8.49
C ASP A 26 -16.68 2.16 8.37
N GLY A 27 -15.94 1.06 8.16
CA GLY A 27 -16.47 -0.30 7.98
C GLY A 27 -16.76 -0.69 6.52
N GLU A 28 -16.68 0.23 5.56
CA GLU A 28 -16.89 -0.05 4.13
C GLU A 28 -15.56 -0.40 3.43
N PRO A 29 -15.53 -1.47 2.60
CA PRO A 29 -14.30 -1.87 1.92
C PRO A 29 -13.90 -0.89 0.82
N VAL A 30 -12.63 -0.47 0.85
CA VAL A 30 -11.99 0.39 -0.14
C VAL A 30 -10.73 -0.31 -0.63
N VAL A 31 -10.76 -0.72 -1.90
CA VAL A 31 -9.59 -1.35 -2.55
C VAL A 31 -8.55 -0.28 -2.85
N CYS A 32 -7.37 -0.46 -2.29
CA CYS A 32 -6.21 0.38 -2.51
C CYS A 32 -5.11 -0.43 -3.21
N SER A 33 -4.13 0.24 -3.78
CA SER A 33 -2.99 -0.43 -4.39
C SER A 33 -1.67 0.24 -4.04
N ILE A 34 -0.59 -0.51 -4.14
CA ILE A 34 0.79 0.01 -4.11
C ILE A 34 1.51 -0.45 -5.37
N SER A 35 2.15 0.47 -6.07
CA SER A 35 2.85 0.18 -7.33
C SER A 35 4.15 -0.58 -7.09
N ALA A 36 4.57 -1.41 -8.05
CA ALA A 36 5.87 -2.08 -8.06
C ALA A 36 7.03 -1.09 -7.84
N GLU A 37 7.02 0.06 -8.52
CA GLU A 37 8.02 1.13 -8.35
C GLU A 37 8.20 1.54 -6.87
N ALA A 38 7.10 1.64 -6.12
CA ALA A 38 7.15 2.01 -4.71
C ALA A 38 7.74 0.88 -3.85
N LEU A 39 7.37 -0.36 -4.15
CA LEU A 39 7.89 -1.56 -3.48
C LEU A 39 9.39 -1.75 -3.72
N GLU A 40 9.86 -1.49 -4.94
CA GLU A 40 11.27 -1.53 -5.32
C GLU A 40 12.06 -0.40 -4.62
N ASP A 41 11.59 0.85 -4.71
CA ASP A 41 12.31 2.02 -4.16
C ASP A 41 12.38 2.03 -2.63
N HIS A 42 11.32 1.58 -1.94
CA HIS A 42 11.14 1.84 -0.50
C HIS A 42 11.03 0.60 0.37
N PHE A 43 10.73 -0.56 -0.22
CA PHE A 43 10.45 -1.80 0.51
C PHE A 43 11.37 -2.96 0.10
N GLY A 44 12.32 -2.70 -0.79
CA GLY A 44 13.39 -3.63 -1.13
C GLY A 44 12.96 -4.78 -2.04
N ALA A 45 11.87 -4.63 -2.81
CA ALA A 45 11.56 -5.60 -3.85
C ALA A 45 12.71 -5.66 -4.87
N PRO A 46 13.32 -6.82 -5.14
CA PRO A 46 14.44 -6.91 -6.07
C PRO A 46 14.01 -6.93 -7.54
N SER A 47 12.72 -7.13 -7.84
CA SER A 47 12.15 -7.09 -9.18
C SER A 47 10.63 -6.89 -9.16
N PRO A 48 9.99 -6.55 -10.29
CA PRO A 48 8.53 -6.41 -10.38
C PRO A 48 7.80 -7.74 -10.55
N ARG A 49 8.39 -8.87 -10.13
CA ARG A 49 7.73 -10.18 -10.14
C ARG A 49 6.79 -10.32 -8.95
N GLU A 50 5.72 -11.10 -9.15
CA GLU A 50 4.69 -11.35 -8.12
C GLU A 50 5.28 -11.73 -6.75
N GLU A 51 6.21 -12.71 -6.72
CA GLU A 51 6.82 -13.19 -5.48
C GLU A 51 7.58 -12.08 -4.73
N ASP A 52 8.43 -11.35 -5.46
CA ASP A 52 9.28 -10.29 -4.94
C ASP A 52 8.45 -9.12 -4.38
N LEU A 53 7.35 -8.79 -5.07
CA LEU A 53 6.45 -7.71 -4.68
C LEU A 53 5.58 -8.08 -3.48
N LEU A 54 5.08 -9.32 -3.42
CA LEU A 54 4.30 -9.81 -2.26
C LEU A 54 5.17 -9.90 -1.01
N ASP A 55 6.41 -10.39 -1.13
CA ASP A 55 7.35 -10.45 0.00
C ASP A 55 7.73 -9.05 0.52
N ALA A 56 8.03 -8.11 -0.38
CA ALA A 56 8.30 -6.72 -0.01
C ALA A 56 7.07 -6.04 0.64
N PHE A 57 5.86 -6.30 0.11
CA PHE A 57 4.61 -5.83 0.71
C PHE A 57 4.43 -6.37 2.13
N ALA A 58 4.63 -7.67 2.32
CA ALA A 58 4.49 -8.32 3.63
C ALA A 58 5.50 -7.76 4.65
N GLY A 59 6.76 -7.58 4.25
CA GLY A 59 7.78 -6.97 5.09
C GLY A 59 7.52 -5.49 5.43
N GLY A 60 6.88 -4.76 4.51
CA GLY A 60 6.57 -3.34 4.63
C GLY A 60 5.19 -2.99 5.21
N ILE A 61 4.37 -3.99 5.54
CA ILE A 61 2.92 -3.83 5.69
C ILE A 61 2.52 -2.74 6.70
N ALA A 62 3.27 -2.58 7.80
CA ALA A 62 2.99 -1.57 8.81
C ALA A 62 3.12 -0.14 8.25
N ARG A 63 4.21 0.16 7.54
CA ARG A 63 4.46 1.48 6.94
C ARG A 63 3.53 1.72 5.75
N ILE A 64 3.27 0.71 4.93
CA ILE A 64 2.30 0.80 3.82
C ILE A 64 0.92 1.18 4.34
N ARG A 65 0.44 0.50 5.38
CA ARG A 65 -0.85 0.79 6.02
C ARG A 65 -0.90 2.19 6.64
N ALA A 66 0.18 2.63 7.29
CA ALA A 66 0.25 3.98 7.85
C ALA A 66 0.09 5.07 6.78
N VAL A 67 0.85 4.97 5.68
CA VAL A 67 0.76 5.92 4.56
C VAL A 67 -0.59 5.82 3.84
N CYS A 68 -1.14 4.61 3.71
CA CYS A 68 -2.48 4.42 3.14
C CYS A 68 -3.56 5.11 3.96
N ALA A 69 -3.50 4.96 5.29
CA ALA A 69 -4.48 5.56 6.18
C ALA A 69 -4.44 7.10 6.13
N GLU A 70 -3.23 7.69 6.10
CA GLU A 70 -3.08 9.14 5.91
C GLU A 70 -3.67 9.59 4.57
N ALA A 71 -3.31 8.93 3.47
CA ALA A 71 -3.80 9.30 2.15
C ALA A 71 -5.31 9.13 1.99
N LEU A 72 -5.91 8.12 2.62
CA LEU A 72 -7.36 7.91 2.69
C LEU A 72 -8.04 9.00 3.51
N ASP A 73 -7.50 9.39 4.65
CA ASP A 73 -8.08 10.47 5.46
C ASP A 73 -8.05 11.82 4.69
N GLU A 74 -6.93 12.12 4.03
CA GLU A 74 -6.77 13.34 3.22
C GLU A 74 -7.68 13.38 1.99
N ASN A 75 -7.93 12.24 1.33
CA ASN A 75 -8.71 12.19 0.10
C ASN A 75 -10.22 11.94 0.32
N GLY A 76 -10.64 11.79 1.58
CA GLY A 76 -12.03 11.53 1.96
C GLY A 76 -12.48 10.08 1.73
N GLY A 77 -11.59 9.11 1.96
CA GLY A 77 -11.88 7.67 1.94
C GLY A 77 -11.97 7.04 0.55
N LYS A 78 -11.46 7.72 -0.48
CA LYS A 78 -11.48 7.25 -1.87
C LYS A 78 -10.32 6.27 -2.13
N PRO A 79 -10.50 5.30 -3.04
CA PRO A 79 -9.42 4.42 -3.48
C PRO A 79 -8.13 5.18 -3.77
N VAL A 80 -7.01 4.69 -3.25
CA VAL A 80 -5.70 5.32 -3.41
C VAL A 80 -4.70 4.35 -4.03
N VAL A 81 -3.83 4.91 -4.86
CA VAL A 81 -2.64 4.24 -5.39
C VAL A 81 -1.41 4.82 -4.71
N LEU A 82 -0.72 4.00 -3.93
CA LEU A 82 0.51 4.35 -3.23
C LEU A 82 1.69 4.26 -4.21
N ARG A 83 2.09 5.42 -4.74
CA ARG A 83 3.25 5.57 -5.63
C ARG A 83 4.49 5.95 -4.81
N SER A 84 5.70 5.79 -5.38
CA SER A 84 6.97 6.08 -4.71
C SER A 84 7.02 7.49 -4.11
N GLY A 85 6.37 8.47 -4.76
CA GLY A 85 6.28 9.84 -4.27
C GLY A 85 5.65 10.00 -2.88
N LEU A 86 4.63 9.20 -2.52
CA LEU A 86 3.97 9.30 -1.21
C LEU A 86 4.92 8.91 -0.08
N PHE A 87 5.77 7.89 -0.30
CA PHE A 87 6.70 7.41 0.73
C PHE A 87 7.89 8.34 0.97
N ARG A 88 8.16 9.26 0.05
CA ARG A 88 9.21 10.29 0.20
C ARG A 88 8.75 11.47 1.06
N VAL A 89 7.47 11.80 1.00
CA VAL A 89 6.90 12.94 1.75
C VAL A 89 6.37 12.53 3.11
N ALA A 90 5.94 11.28 3.28
CA ALA A 90 5.33 10.80 4.52
C ALA A 90 6.28 10.81 5.73
N GLY A 91 7.60 10.96 5.56
CA GLY A 91 8.52 11.24 6.69
C GLY A 91 8.51 10.22 7.85
N LEU A 92 7.96 9.02 7.65
CA LEU A 92 7.94 7.96 8.66
C LEU A 92 9.26 7.20 8.62
N GLU A 93 10.29 7.75 9.27
CA GLU A 93 11.47 6.98 9.68
C GLU A 93 11.03 6.03 10.81
N PRO A 94 11.17 4.71 10.67
CA PRO A 94 11.06 3.82 11.83
C PRO A 94 12.29 4.04 12.73
N GLU A 95 12.05 4.37 14.00
CA GLU A 95 13.06 4.40 15.07
C GLU A 95 13.69 3.01 15.31
#